data_AF-A0A972ZVR2-F1
#
_entry.id   AF-A0A972ZVR2-F1
#
_cell.length_a   1.000
_cell.length_b   1.000
_cell.length_c   1.000
_cell.angle_alpha   90.00
_cell.angle_beta   90.00
_cell.angle_gamma   90.00
#
_symmetry.space_group_name_H-M   'P 1'
#
loop_
_entity.id
_entity.type
_entity.pdbx_description
1 polymer ?
#
loop_
_entity_poly.entity_id
_entity_poly.type
_entity_poly.pdbx_seq_one_letter_code
_entity_poly.pdbx_strand_id
1 'polypeptide(L)'
;MKTPNSTGSPRRRIDYRGLITYLVMLSFFVMLISGIVMFFAPSGMVARKIGWALMGLGRAEWQTLHLSFAVVFIASGLSHLVCNWRGLLHHLRDRASRRLTLKWEAVLVLVATIWLVASAMLMLPPANLLHDVNEYFRKTFWANAVPANGTTTIPFAVEATGEDSVKANPVLPERHPPLRAGEACRDCHR
;
A
#
# COMPACT_ATOMS: atom_id res chain seq x y z
N MET A 1 -46.25 6.43 -53.99
CA MET A 1 -45.07 7.14 -53.45
C MET A 1 -44.76 6.54 -52.07
N LYS A 2 -43.62 5.86 -51.90
CA LYS A 2 -43.27 5.11 -50.67
C LYS A 2 -42.18 5.89 -49.94
N THR A 3 -42.46 6.37 -48.73
CA THR A 3 -41.49 7.15 -47.93
C THR A 3 -40.43 6.24 -47.32
N PRO A 4 -39.15 6.67 -47.27
CA PRO A 4 -38.06 5.87 -46.72
C PRO A 4 -38.10 5.85 -45.18
N ASN A 5 -37.92 4.67 -44.62
CA ASN A 5 -37.92 4.41 -43.18
C ASN A 5 -36.57 4.86 -42.58
N SER A 6 -36.56 5.82 -41.66
CA SER A 6 -35.31 6.28 -41.03
C SER A 6 -34.81 5.23 -40.03
N THR A 7 -33.63 4.68 -40.30
CA THR A 7 -32.91 3.80 -39.38
C THR A 7 -32.34 4.62 -38.22
N GLY A 8 -33.10 4.73 -37.13
CA GLY A 8 -32.61 5.31 -35.89
C GLY A 8 -31.45 4.48 -35.33
N SER A 9 -30.26 5.08 -35.28
CA SER A 9 -29.09 4.49 -34.59
C SER A 9 -29.46 4.15 -33.14
N PRO A 10 -29.24 2.91 -32.67
CA PRO A 10 -29.53 2.56 -31.28
C PRO A 10 -28.60 3.35 -30.37
N ARG A 11 -29.16 4.34 -29.65
CA ARG A 11 -28.43 5.04 -28.57
C ARG A 11 -28.06 4.02 -27.50
N ARG A 12 -26.77 3.70 -27.38
CA ARG A 12 -26.25 2.90 -26.25
C ARG A 12 -26.54 3.64 -24.95
N ARG A 13 -27.51 3.14 -24.17
CA ARG A 13 -27.73 3.59 -22.79
C ARG A 13 -26.63 2.99 -21.95
N ILE A 14 -25.86 3.82 -21.25
CA ILE A 14 -24.87 3.35 -20.27
C ILE A 14 -25.65 2.70 -19.14
N ASP A 15 -25.40 1.42 -18.88
CA ASP A 15 -25.92 0.75 -17.69
C ASP A 15 -25.00 1.07 -16.51
N TYR A 16 -25.45 1.98 -15.65
CA TYR A 16 -24.72 2.40 -14.46
C TYR A 16 -24.42 1.25 -13.50
N ARG A 17 -25.24 0.19 -13.46
CA ARG A 17 -25.00 -0.99 -12.60
C ARG A 17 -23.85 -1.84 -13.12
N GLY A 18 -23.81 -2.05 -14.44
CA GLY A 18 -22.68 -2.69 -15.12
C GLY A 18 -21.40 -1.89 -14.90
N LEU A 19 -21.45 -0.57 -15.10
CA LEU A 19 -20.32 0.33 -14.91
C LEU A 19 -19.72 0.23 -13.49
N ILE A 20 -20.55 0.30 -12.44
CA ILE A 20 -20.10 0.20 -11.05
C ILE A 20 -19.43 -1.16 -10.77
N THR A 21 -19.98 -2.25 -11.32
CA THR A 21 -19.41 -3.60 -11.11
C THR A 21 -18.04 -3.73 -11.76
N TYR A 22 -17.88 -3.24 -13.00
CA TYR A 22 -16.58 -3.19 -13.66
C TYR A 22 -15.59 -2.27 -12.93
N LEU A 23 -16.06 -1.14 -12.41
CA LEU A 23 -15.24 -0.20 -11.65
C LEU A 23 -14.71 -0.83 -10.35
N VAL A 24 -15.54 -1.54 -9.60
CA VAL A 24 -15.13 -2.26 -8.38
C VAL A 24 -14.12 -3.35 -8.72
N MET A 25 -14.36 -4.15 -9.77
CA MET A 25 -13.47 -5.24 -10.17
C MET A 25 -12.10 -4.70 -10.61
N LEU A 26 -12.07 -3.66 -11.43
CA LEU A 26 -10.82 -3.03 -11.87
C LEU A 26 -10.08 -2.39 -10.70
N SER A 27 -10.79 -1.67 -9.82
CA SER A 27 -10.19 -1.04 -8.64
C SER A 27 -9.62 -2.08 -7.68
N PHE A 28 -10.30 -3.22 -7.50
CA PHE A 28 -9.79 -4.34 -6.72
C PHE A 28 -8.47 -4.89 -7.28
N PHE A 29 -8.39 -5.07 -8.60
CA PHE A 29 -7.17 -5.57 -9.24
C PHE A 29 -5.99 -4.61 -9.08
N VAL A 30 -6.22 -3.31 -9.27
CA VAL A 30 -5.19 -2.28 -9.04
C VAL A 30 -4.76 -2.25 -7.57
N MET A 31 -5.69 -2.35 -6.63
CA MET A 31 -5.40 -2.43 -5.19
C MET A 31 -4.57 -3.68 -4.83
N LEU A 32 -4.89 -4.82 -5.43
CA LEU A 32 -4.16 -6.07 -5.22
C LEU A 32 -2.72 -5.95 -5.72
N ILE A 33 -2.52 -5.48 -6.96
CA ILE A 33 -1.19 -5.31 -7.53
C ILE A 33 -0.37 -4.32 -6.71
N SER A 34 -0.92 -3.15 -6.42
CA SER A 34 -0.21 -2.12 -5.65
C SER A 34 0.08 -2.55 -4.21
N GLY A 35 -0.80 -3.35 -3.59
CA GLY A 35 -0.54 -3.99 -2.29
C GLY A 35 0.61 -5.00 -2.34
N ILE A 36 0.66 -5.84 -3.38
CA ILE A 36 1.77 -6.78 -3.60
C ILE A 36 3.09 -6.03 -3.82
N VAL A 37 3.07 -4.99 -4.65
CA VAL A 37 4.25 -4.14 -4.88
C VAL A 37 4.75 -3.52 -3.57
N MET A 38 3.83 -3.01 -2.73
CA MET A 38 4.19 -2.46 -1.42
C MET A 38 4.67 -3.52 -0.41
N PHE A 39 4.26 -4.78 -0.55
CA PHE A 39 4.79 -5.89 0.24
C PHE A 39 6.27 -6.16 -0.06
N PHE A 40 6.67 -6.07 -1.34
CA PHE A 40 8.07 -6.25 -1.75
C PHE A 40 8.93 -4.98 -1.63
N ALA A 41 8.30 -3.79 -1.61
CA ALA A 41 9.01 -2.52 -1.63
C ALA A 41 9.84 -2.30 -0.34
N PRO A 42 11.15 -1.99 -0.45
CA PRO A 42 12.02 -1.76 0.69
C PRO A 42 11.59 -0.52 1.49
N SER A 43 11.85 -0.51 2.80
CA SER A 43 11.49 0.59 3.72
C SER A 43 11.83 1.97 3.13
N GLY A 44 11.00 2.99 3.43
CA GLY A 44 11.07 4.30 2.74
C GLY A 44 12.43 5.00 2.77
N MET A 45 13.27 4.72 3.77
CA MET A 45 14.64 5.24 3.83
C MET A 45 15.58 4.47 2.88
N VAL A 46 15.49 3.14 2.87
CA VAL A 46 16.29 2.27 1.99
C VAL A 46 15.91 2.54 0.53
N ALA A 47 14.61 2.63 0.22
CA ALA A 47 14.11 2.94 -1.12
C ALA A 47 14.68 4.25 -1.69
N ARG A 48 14.76 5.31 -0.86
CA ARG A 48 15.36 6.59 -1.28
C ARG A 48 16.86 6.48 -1.51
N LYS A 49 17.58 5.74 -0.66
CA LYS A 49 19.04 5.58 -0.77
C LYS A 49 19.45 4.77 -1.99
N ILE A 50 18.64 3.80 -2.41
CA ILE A 50 18.97 2.92 -3.54
C ILE A 50 18.26 3.30 -4.84
N GLY A 51 17.51 4.41 -4.86
CA GLY A 51 16.73 4.81 -6.02
C GLY A 51 15.73 3.73 -6.46
N TRP A 52 15.09 3.04 -5.51
CA TRP A 52 14.21 1.91 -5.84
C TRP A 52 13.05 2.40 -6.71
N ALA A 53 12.97 1.85 -7.92
CA ALA A 53 11.89 2.07 -8.86
C ALA A 53 11.42 0.73 -9.43
N LEU A 54 10.12 0.53 -9.46
CA LEU A 54 9.48 -0.60 -10.13
C LEU A 54 8.57 -0.04 -11.21
N MET A 55 8.75 -0.51 -12.45
CA MET A 55 8.08 0.04 -13.64
C MET A 55 8.26 1.57 -13.79
N GLY A 56 9.43 2.09 -13.41
CA GLY A 56 9.73 3.53 -13.47
C GLY A 56 9.10 4.38 -12.36
N LEU A 57 8.30 3.79 -11.47
CA LEU A 57 7.70 4.48 -10.33
C LEU A 57 8.44 4.12 -9.04
N GLY A 58 8.77 5.14 -8.25
CA GLY A 58 9.33 4.96 -6.91
C GLY A 58 8.28 4.46 -5.90
N ARG A 59 8.75 4.00 -4.74
CA ARG A 59 7.85 3.53 -3.65
C ARG A 59 6.79 4.57 -3.26
N ALA A 60 7.15 5.86 -3.25
CA ALA A 60 6.23 6.95 -2.92
C ALA A 60 5.09 7.06 -3.93
N GLU A 61 5.40 6.98 -5.22
CA GLU A 61 4.40 7.02 -6.30
C GLU A 61 3.46 5.81 -6.25
N TRP A 62 4.00 4.61 -6.00
CA TRP A 62 3.18 3.42 -5.78
C TRP A 62 2.25 3.54 -4.57
N GLN A 63 2.72 4.16 -3.49
CA GLN A 63 1.90 4.44 -2.31
C GLN A 63 0.79 5.45 -2.63
N THR A 64 1.10 6.51 -3.37
CA THR A 64 0.11 7.51 -3.82
C THR A 64 -0.95 6.89 -4.73
N LEU A 65 -0.54 6.04 -5.67
CA LEU A 65 -1.46 5.28 -6.51
C LEU A 65 -2.36 4.37 -5.67
N HIS A 66 -1.79 3.58 -4.77
CA HIS A 66 -2.58 2.69 -3.91
C HIS A 66 -3.61 3.47 -3.08
N LEU A 67 -3.20 4.57 -2.45
CA LEU A 67 -4.10 5.38 -1.64
C LEU A 67 -5.23 6.01 -2.48
N SER A 68 -4.90 6.52 -3.67
CA SER A 68 -5.89 7.10 -4.59
C SER A 68 -6.92 6.05 -5.03
N PHE A 69 -6.45 4.85 -5.41
CA PHE A 69 -7.34 3.74 -5.78
C PHE A 69 -8.09 3.15 -4.59
N ALA A 70 -7.56 3.23 -3.37
CA ALA A 70 -8.26 2.82 -2.16
C ALA A 70 -9.51 3.68 -1.93
N VAL A 71 -9.40 5.00 -2.11
CA VAL A 71 -10.55 5.92 -2.01
C VAL A 71 -11.60 5.59 -3.07
N VAL A 72 -11.19 5.37 -4.32
CA VAL A 72 -12.10 4.96 -5.42
C VAL A 72 -12.74 3.61 -5.15
N PHE A 73 -11.99 2.64 -4.61
CA PHE A 73 -12.50 1.31 -4.27
C PHE A 73 -13.55 1.39 -3.16
N ILE A 74 -13.34 2.20 -2.11
CA ILE A 74 -14.33 2.40 -1.05
C ILE A 74 -15.59 3.08 -1.62
N ALA A 75 -15.44 4.15 -2.40
CA ALA A 75 -16.56 4.86 -2.99
C ALA A 75 -17.39 3.97 -3.95
N SER A 76 -16.70 3.21 -4.82
CA SER A 76 -17.34 2.28 -5.75
C SER A 76 -17.94 1.07 -5.04
N GLY A 77 -17.29 0.54 -4.00
CA GLY A 77 -17.81 -0.53 -3.16
C GLY A 77 -19.08 -0.12 -2.40
N LEU A 78 -19.11 1.09 -1.84
CA LEU A 78 -20.32 1.64 -1.23
C LEU A 78 -21.44 1.84 -2.26
N SER A 79 -21.12 2.39 -3.43
CA SER A 79 -22.07 2.55 -4.53
C SER A 79 -22.64 1.20 -4.99
N HIS A 80 -21.79 0.18 -5.09
CA HIS A 80 -22.19 -1.19 -5.40
C HIS A 80 -23.12 -1.76 -4.32
N LEU A 81 -22.78 -1.54 -3.05
CA LEU A 81 -23.59 -1.96 -1.91
C LEU A 81 -24.96 -1.27 -1.90
N VAL A 82 -25.01 0.04 -2.20
CA VAL A 82 -26.27 0.81 -2.31
C VAL A 82 -27.12 0.35 -3.49
N CYS A 83 -26.52 0.13 -4.66
CA CYS A 83 -27.24 -0.39 -5.83
C CYS A 83 -27.81 -1.79 -5.61
N ASN A 84 -27.15 -2.60 -4.77
CA ASN A 84 -27.58 -3.94 -4.40
C ASN A 84 -28.31 -4.00 -3.03
N TRP A 85 -28.55 -2.85 -2.41
CA TRP A 85 -29.05 -2.70 -1.03
C TRP A 85 -30.45 -3.26 -0.82
N ARG A 86 -31.30 -3.28 -1.86
CA ARG A 86 -32.64 -3.87 -1.78
C ARG A 86 -32.59 -5.38 -1.56
N GLY A 87 -31.64 -6.09 -2.17
CA GLY A 87 -31.42 -7.53 -1.94
C GLY A 87 -30.86 -7.80 -0.55
N LEU A 88 -29.92 -6.96 -0.09
CA LEU A 88 -29.33 -7.06 1.23
C LEU A 88 -30.35 -6.78 2.34
N LEU A 89 -31.16 -5.71 2.22
CA LEU A 89 -32.23 -5.43 3.19
C LEU A 89 -33.36 -6.43 3.14
N HIS A 90 -33.71 -6.98 1.99
CA HIS A 90 -34.68 -8.06 1.95
C HIS A 90 -34.15 -9.28 2.71
N HIS A 91 -32.89 -9.66 2.48
CA HIS A 91 -32.25 -10.75 3.23
C HIS A 91 -32.04 -10.45 4.71
N LEU A 92 -31.79 -9.20 5.10
CA LEU A 92 -31.62 -8.78 6.49
C LEU A 92 -32.97 -8.61 7.20
N ARG A 93 -33.99 -8.06 6.55
CA ARG A 93 -35.32 -7.78 7.13
C ARG A 93 -36.19 -9.03 7.23
N ASP A 94 -36.11 -9.94 6.27
CA ASP A 94 -36.77 -11.25 6.36
C ASP A 94 -36.11 -12.11 7.47
N ARG A 95 -34.79 -11.97 7.67
CA ARG A 95 -34.06 -12.62 8.79
C ARG A 95 -34.20 -11.90 10.15
N ALA A 96 -34.48 -10.60 10.17
CA ALA A 96 -34.69 -9.84 11.40
C ALA A 96 -36.07 -10.08 12.01
N SER A 97 -37.09 -10.37 11.17
CA SER A 97 -38.46 -10.62 11.62
C SER A 97 -38.74 -12.08 11.99
N ARG A 98 -38.03 -13.04 11.40
CA ARG A 98 -38.05 -14.46 11.80
C ARG A 98 -36.72 -14.77 12.50
N ARG A 99 -36.68 -14.67 13.84
CA ARG A 99 -35.59 -15.12 14.75
C ARG A 99 -34.24 -15.27 14.06
N LEU A 100 -33.29 -14.36 14.32
CA LEU A 100 -31.85 -14.43 14.03
C LEU A 100 -31.29 -15.86 13.86
N THR A 101 -31.63 -16.51 12.76
CA THR A 101 -31.06 -17.79 12.35
C THR A 101 -29.88 -17.35 11.52
N LEU A 102 -28.90 -16.78 12.24
CA LEU A 102 -27.56 -16.62 11.71
C LEU A 102 -27.17 -18.01 11.24
N LYS A 103 -27.22 -18.24 9.92
CA LYS A 103 -26.68 -19.45 9.34
C LYS A 103 -25.28 -19.59 9.92
N TRP A 104 -24.92 -20.78 10.40
CA TRP A 104 -23.62 -21.03 11.03
C TRP A 104 -22.46 -20.48 10.18
N GLU A 105 -22.61 -20.47 8.85
CA GLU A 105 -21.74 -19.79 7.88
C GLU A 105 -21.46 -18.31 8.20
N ALA A 106 -22.48 -17.50 8.50
CA ALA A 106 -22.32 -16.08 8.78
C ALA A 106 -21.63 -15.83 10.12
N VAL A 107 -21.93 -16.64 11.14
CA VAL A 107 -21.24 -16.60 12.42
C VAL A 107 -19.78 -17.01 12.25
N LEU A 108 -19.53 -18.07 11.47
CA LEU A 108 -18.19 -18.58 11.21
C LEU A 108 -17.35 -17.54 10.48
N VAL A 109 -17.89 -16.87 9.46
CA VAL A 109 -17.18 -15.78 8.76
C VAL A 109 -16.90 -14.60 9.69
N LEU A 110 -17.87 -14.20 10.52
CA LEU A 110 -17.68 -13.12 11.49
C LEU A 110 -16.60 -13.47 12.51
N VAL A 111 -16.67 -14.65 13.11
CA VAL A 111 -15.69 -15.16 14.07
C VAL A 111 -14.32 -15.29 13.43
N ALA A 112 -14.23 -15.84 12.22
CA ALA A 112 -12.96 -15.95 11.49
C ALA A 112 -12.35 -14.57 11.18
N THR A 113 -13.18 -13.58 10.84
CA THR A 113 -12.72 -12.20 10.60
C THR A 113 -12.20 -11.55 11.89
N ILE A 114 -12.97 -11.66 12.98
CA ILE A 114 -12.55 -11.16 14.30
C ILE A 114 -11.27 -11.87 14.77
N TRP A 115 -11.19 -13.19 14.58
CA TRP A 115 -10.02 -13.99 14.92
C TRP A 115 -8.79 -13.57 14.11
N LEU A 116 -8.93 -13.30 12.82
CA LEU A 116 -7.84 -12.81 11.97
C LEU A 116 -7.35 -11.42 12.44
N VAL A 117 -8.27 -10.52 12.79
CA VAL A 117 -7.92 -9.19 13.33
C VAL A 117 -7.22 -9.32 14.69
N ALA A 118 -7.77 -10.15 15.59
CA ALA A 118 -7.16 -10.40 16.90
C ALA A 118 -5.78 -11.05 16.75
N SER A 119 -5.62 -11.99 15.82
CA SER A 119 -4.35 -12.63 15.49
C SER A 119 -3.30 -11.62 15.04
N ALA A 120 -3.68 -10.64 14.22
CA ALA A 120 -2.81 -9.55 13.80
C ALA A 120 -2.39 -8.62 14.96
N MET A 121 -3.30 -8.30 15.88
CA MET A 121 -2.99 -7.42 17.02
C MET A 121 -2.15 -8.12 18.11
N LEU A 122 -2.32 -9.43 18.28
CA LEU A 122 -1.66 -10.23 19.32
C LEU A 122 -0.41 -10.96 18.81
N MET A 123 0.02 -10.73 17.57
CA MET A 123 1.14 -11.43 16.92
C MET A 123 1.01 -12.97 16.98
N LEU A 124 -0.22 -13.48 16.86
CA LEU A 124 -0.49 -14.91 16.80
C LEU A 124 -0.38 -15.41 15.34
N PRO A 125 -0.19 -16.72 15.11
CA PRO A 125 -0.38 -17.32 13.79
C PRO A 125 -1.82 -17.13 13.31
N PRO A 126 -2.09 -16.81 12.01
CA PRO A 126 -1.18 -16.75 10.85
C PRO A 126 -0.57 -15.37 10.56
N ALA A 127 -0.90 -14.33 11.33
CA ALA A 127 -0.45 -12.97 11.01
C ALA A 127 1.07 -12.78 11.22
N ASN A 128 1.65 -13.48 12.19
CA ASN A 128 3.09 -13.51 12.40
C ASN A 128 3.86 -14.10 11.21
N LEU A 129 3.31 -15.11 10.53
CA LEU A 129 3.94 -15.73 9.36
C LEU A 129 4.14 -14.72 8.23
N LEU A 130 3.14 -13.88 7.96
CA LEU A 130 3.25 -12.85 6.94
C LEU A 130 4.31 -11.80 7.31
N HIS A 131 4.41 -11.47 8.60
CA HIS A 131 5.44 -10.58 9.11
C HIS A 131 6.85 -11.18 9.00
N ASP A 132 7.01 -12.44 9.37
CA ASP A 132 8.28 -13.17 9.30
C ASP A 132 8.76 -13.36 7.87
N VAL A 133 7.84 -13.65 6.94
CA VAL A 133 8.13 -13.69 5.50
C VAL A 133 8.61 -12.33 5.01
N ASN A 134 7.92 -11.24 5.38
CA ASN A 134 8.35 -9.90 5.02
C ASN A 134 9.74 -9.57 5.58
N GLU A 135 10.01 -9.89 6.85
CA GLU A 135 11.33 -9.71 7.47
C GLU A 135 12.41 -10.57 6.80
N TYR A 136 12.10 -11.82 6.42
CA TYR A 136 13.01 -12.69 5.68
C TYR A 136 13.38 -12.11 4.31
N PHE A 137 12.39 -11.65 3.54
CA PHE A 137 12.63 -10.98 2.25
C PHE A 137 13.45 -9.70 2.45
N ARG A 138 13.14 -8.90 3.46
CA ARG A 138 13.88 -7.66 3.77
C ARG A 138 15.34 -7.93 4.10
N LYS A 139 15.61 -8.95 4.92
CA LYS A 139 16.98 -9.32 5.25
C LYS A 139 17.73 -9.88 4.04
N THR A 140 17.10 -10.78 3.29
CA THR A 140 17.77 -11.47 2.17
C THR A 140 18.08 -10.53 1.00
N PHE A 141 17.12 -9.69 0.61
CA PHE A 141 17.26 -8.85 -0.58
C PHE A 141 17.75 -7.43 -0.28
N TRP A 142 17.48 -6.91 0.92
CA TRP A 142 17.73 -5.50 1.24
C TRP A 142 18.71 -5.27 2.41
N ALA A 143 19.18 -6.29 3.15
CA ALA A 143 20.14 -6.07 4.25
C ALA A 143 21.49 -5.53 3.75
N ASN A 144 21.91 -5.93 2.55
CA ASN A 144 23.18 -5.51 1.95
C ASN A 144 23.06 -4.21 1.14
N ALA A 145 21.84 -3.69 0.99
CA ALA A 145 21.57 -2.51 0.18
C ALA A 145 21.99 -1.20 0.86
N VAL A 146 22.38 -1.26 2.14
CA VAL A 146 22.92 -0.13 2.91
C VAL A 146 24.29 -0.51 3.48
N PRO A 147 25.40 -0.18 2.81
CA PRO A 147 26.72 -0.39 3.38
C PRO A 147 26.95 0.58 4.55
N ALA A 148 27.61 0.10 5.60
CA ALA A 148 27.89 0.83 6.84
C ALA A 148 28.78 2.08 6.63
N ASN A 149 29.42 2.17 5.48
CA ASN A 149 30.10 3.35 4.96
C ASN A 149 29.44 3.64 3.61
N GLY A 150 28.95 4.86 3.36
CA GLY A 150 27.97 5.20 2.30
C GLY A 150 28.41 5.03 0.84
N THR A 151 28.95 3.88 0.44
CA THR A 151 29.35 3.51 -0.92
C THR A 151 28.57 2.29 -1.37
N THR A 152 27.47 2.52 -2.07
CA THR A 152 26.59 1.49 -2.65
C THR A 152 27.33 0.73 -3.76
N THR A 153 27.66 -0.54 -3.54
CA THR A 153 28.14 -1.44 -4.61
C THR A 153 26.97 -2.32 -5.08
N ILE A 154 26.35 -1.96 -6.21
CA ILE A 154 25.48 -2.88 -6.96
C ILE A 154 26.21 -3.24 -8.26
N PRO A 155 26.27 -4.54 -8.65
CA PRO A 155 26.94 -5.00 -9.88
C PRO A 155 26.19 -4.65 -11.18
N PHE A 156 25.19 -3.76 -11.11
CA PHE A 156 24.47 -3.23 -12.26
C PHE A 156 24.42 -1.70 -12.10
N ALA A 157 25.58 -1.08 -12.30
CA ALA A 157 25.71 0.37 -12.29
C ALA A 157 25.04 0.93 -13.55
N VAL A 158 23.83 1.46 -13.38
CA VAL A 158 23.38 2.56 -14.24
C VAL A 158 24.26 3.74 -13.85
N GLU A 159 25.10 4.15 -14.80
CA GLU A 159 25.94 5.34 -14.72
C GLU A 159 25.03 6.57 -14.57
N ALA A 160 24.75 6.94 -13.32
CA ALA A 160 24.11 8.21 -13.00
C ALA A 160 25.18 9.30 -13.19
N THR A 161 25.21 9.83 -14.40
CA THR A 161 25.88 11.09 -14.73
C THR A 161 25.29 12.24 -13.91
N GLY A 162 26.17 13.13 -13.47
CA GLY A 162 25.82 14.52 -13.22
C GLY A 162 25.36 14.84 -11.80
N GLU A 163 26.32 15.31 -11.01
CA GLU A 163 26.22 16.58 -10.28
C GLU A 163 24.92 16.83 -9.51
N ASP A 164 24.92 16.53 -8.20
CA ASP A 164 24.42 17.50 -7.24
C ASP A 164 25.07 17.32 -5.87
N SER A 165 25.72 18.40 -5.46
CA SER A 165 26.62 18.51 -4.32
C SER A 165 25.83 18.51 -3.00
N VAL A 166 25.48 17.34 -2.48
CA VAL A 166 25.05 17.23 -1.07
C VAL A 166 26.30 17.36 -0.20
N LYS A 167 26.54 18.59 0.28
CA LYS A 167 27.56 18.92 1.27
C LYS A 167 27.65 17.81 2.32
N ALA A 168 28.81 17.14 2.34
CA ALA A 168 29.17 16.23 3.40
C ALA A 168 28.98 16.97 4.75
N ASN A 169 28.18 16.38 5.62
CA ASN A 169 28.13 16.80 7.02
C ASN A 169 29.57 16.77 7.56
N PRO A 170 30.11 17.85 8.15
CA PRO A 170 31.49 17.82 8.63
C PRO A 170 31.63 16.69 9.67
N VAL A 171 32.53 15.76 9.37
CA VAL A 171 33.01 14.75 10.30
C VAL A 171 33.59 15.51 11.50
N LEU A 172 32.89 15.48 12.64
CA LEU A 172 33.41 15.99 13.90
C LEU A 172 34.70 15.22 14.22
N PRO A 173 35.86 15.89 14.40
CA PRO A 173 37.09 15.20 14.73
C PRO A 173 36.98 14.49 16.09
N GLU A 174 37.61 13.33 16.18
CA GLU A 174 37.61 12.49 17.36
C GLU A 174 38.10 13.22 18.62
N ARG A 175 37.29 13.12 19.67
CA ARG A 175 37.65 13.11 21.11
C ARG A 175 38.87 13.95 21.49
N HIS A 176 38.64 15.18 21.94
CA HIS A 176 39.60 15.90 22.77
C HIS A 176 39.92 15.11 24.07
N PRO A 177 41.16 15.19 24.59
CA PRO A 177 41.53 14.60 25.89
C PRO A 177 40.69 15.20 27.04
N PRO A 178 40.51 14.49 28.17
CA PRO A 178 39.63 14.93 29.24
C PRO A 178 40.08 16.29 29.81
N LEU A 179 39.20 17.29 29.73
CA LEU A 179 39.38 18.61 30.32
C LEU A 179 39.49 18.47 31.85
N ARG A 180 40.48 19.13 32.47
CA ARG A 180 40.57 19.24 33.94
C ARG A 180 39.44 20.12 34.45
N ALA A 181 38.87 19.75 35.60
CA ALA A 181 37.76 20.48 36.21
C ALA A 181 38.16 21.94 36.50
N GLY A 182 37.54 22.89 35.77
CA GLY A 182 37.71 24.33 35.99
C GLY A 182 38.03 25.16 34.75
N GLU A 183 38.35 24.54 33.61
CA GLU A 183 38.66 25.28 32.37
C GLU A 183 37.52 25.19 31.34
N ALA A 184 36.94 26.33 30.96
CA ALA A 184 35.97 26.41 29.88
C ALA A 184 36.67 26.48 28.51
N CYS A 185 36.29 25.60 27.58
CA CYS A 185 36.85 25.49 26.24
C CYS A 185 36.60 26.78 25.43
N ARG A 186 37.66 27.58 25.21
CA ARG A 186 37.58 28.86 24.48
C ARG A 186 37.45 28.70 22.96
N ASP A 187 37.65 27.49 22.42
CA ASP A 187 37.81 27.28 20.98
C ASP A 187 36.57 26.71 20.25
N CYS A 188 35.44 26.51 20.93
CA CYS A 188 34.21 26.00 20.30
C CYS A 188 33.28 27.07 19.71
N HIS A 189 33.66 28.35 19.70
CA HIS A 189 32.74 29.44 19.31
C HIS A 189 33.32 30.43 18.29
N ARG A 190 34.07 29.94 17.30
CA ARG A 190 34.43 30.75 16.12
C ARG A 190 34.22 30.00 14.82
#